data_AF-A0A7C5WRH5-F1
#
_entry.id   AF-A0A7C5WRH5-F1
#
_cell.length_a   1.000
_cell.length_b   1.000
_cell.length_c   1.000
_cell.angle_alpha   90.00
_cell.angle_beta   90.00
_cell.angle_gamma   90.00
#
_symmetry.space_group_name_H-M   'P 1'
#
loop_
_entity.id
_entity.type
_entity.pdbx_description
1 polymer ?
#
loop_
_entity_poly.entity_id
_entity_poly.type
_entity_poly.pdbx_seq_one_letter_code
_entity_poly.pdbx_strand_id
1 'polypeptide(L)'
;MEKMTKNLFRMFRSESTTSVDFAIKYKSMMEKFATFESIFLDNDYHRLLQQYLLRIDSIVSDNGFNQESFEKIRQAEMSNLNRLQKLKNQTSYKKEKHKSRHDDEY
;
A
#
# COMPACT_ATOMS: atom_id res chain seq x y z
N MET A 1 -1.62 -6.09 5.87
CA MET A 1 -1.20 -5.47 4.59
C MET A 1 -2.36 -5.01 3.71
N GLU A 2 -3.27 -5.86 3.21
CA GLU A 2 -4.32 -5.41 2.26
C GLU A 2 -5.20 -4.26 2.75
N LYS A 3 -5.56 -4.27 4.05
CA LYS A 3 -6.33 -3.20 4.67
C LYS A 3 -5.61 -1.84 4.61
N MET A 4 -4.27 -1.84 4.70
CA MET A 4 -3.47 -0.61 4.57
C MET A 4 -3.51 -0.08 3.15
N THR A 5 -3.26 -0.93 2.16
CA THR A 5 -3.31 -0.55 0.75
C THR A 5 -4.69 -0.01 0.37
N LYS A 6 -5.77 -0.63 0.84
CA LYS A 6 -7.15 -0.15 0.67
C LYS A 6 -7.38 1.22 1.32
N ASN A 7 -6.87 1.43 2.53
CA ASN A 7 -6.98 2.73 3.22
C ASN A 7 -6.23 3.83 2.45
N LEU A 8 -5.02 3.54 1.96
CA LEU A 8 -4.24 4.47 1.13
C LEU A 8 -5.00 4.84 -0.14
N PHE A 9 -5.51 3.86 -0.89
CA PHE A 9 -6.35 4.10 -2.06
C PHE A 9 -7.55 4.99 -1.74
N ARG A 10 -8.24 4.71 -0.62
CA ARG A 10 -9.41 5.49 -0.22
C ARG A 10 -9.04 6.95 0.08
N MET A 11 -7.95 7.18 0.80
CA MET A 11 -7.52 8.54 1.15
C MET A 11 -7.01 9.34 -0.05
N PHE A 12 -6.22 8.70 -0.93
CA PHE A 12 -5.77 9.35 -2.17
C PHE A 12 -6.92 9.58 -3.16
N ARG A 13 -7.96 8.74 -3.18
CA ARG A 13 -9.11 8.96 -4.09
C ARG A 13 -10.11 9.99 -3.57
N SER A 14 -10.25 10.13 -2.26
CA SER A 14 -11.31 10.93 -1.64
C SER A 14 -10.97 12.41 -1.64
N GLU A 15 -11.62 13.20 -2.50
CA GLU A 15 -11.40 14.67 -2.60
C GLU A 15 -11.53 15.41 -1.26
N SER A 16 -12.35 14.91 -0.35
CA SER A 16 -12.52 15.45 1.00
C SER A 16 -11.38 15.17 1.98
N THR A 17 -10.42 14.32 1.62
CA THR A 17 -9.26 14.04 2.49
C THR A 17 -8.24 15.16 2.35
N THR A 18 -7.98 15.86 3.45
CA THR A 18 -6.92 16.87 3.54
C THR A 18 -5.55 16.22 3.82
N SER A 19 -4.48 16.98 3.58
CA SER A 19 -3.11 16.62 3.96
C SER A 19 -2.99 16.32 5.45
N VAL A 20 -3.65 17.10 6.31
CA VAL A 20 -3.67 16.87 7.77
C VAL A 20 -4.38 15.56 8.11
N ASP A 21 -5.57 15.33 7.55
CA ASP A 21 -6.31 14.08 7.76
C ASP A 21 -5.50 12.87 7.28
N PHE A 22 -4.84 13.01 6.14
CA PHE A 22 -3.97 11.99 5.58
C PHE A 22 -2.80 11.69 6.53
N ALA A 23 -2.07 12.71 6.99
CA ALA A 23 -0.92 12.54 7.88
C ALA A 23 -1.31 11.86 9.20
N ILE A 24 -2.41 12.29 9.82
CA ILE A 24 -2.90 11.72 11.08
C ILE A 24 -3.27 10.24 10.89
N LYS A 25 -4.08 9.93 9.86
CA LYS A 25 -4.51 8.55 9.60
C LYS A 25 -3.35 7.67 9.17
N TYR A 26 -2.41 8.22 8.40
CA TYR A 26 -1.21 7.51 7.95
C TYR A 26 -0.34 7.11 9.14
N LYS A 27 -0.02 8.05 10.04
CA LYS A 27 0.75 7.76 11.26
C LYS A 27 0.08 6.71 12.14
N SER A 28 -1.23 6.85 12.42
CA SER A 28 -1.98 5.86 13.19
C SER A 28 -1.98 4.47 12.53
N MET A 29 -1.99 4.41 11.20
CA MET A 29 -1.93 3.17 10.46
C MET A 29 -0.53 2.54 10.52
N MET A 30 0.54 3.35 10.45
CA MET A 30 1.92 2.89 10.56
C MET A 30 2.28 2.39 11.96
N GLU A 31 1.78 3.04 13.02
CA GLU A 31 1.92 2.55 14.39
C GLU A 31 1.30 1.15 14.55
N LYS A 32 0.08 0.96 14.03
CA LYS A 32 -0.56 -0.36 14.00
C LYS A 32 0.27 -1.34 13.18
N PHE A 33 0.86 -0.91 12.07
CA PHE A 33 1.69 -1.78 11.24
C PHE A 33 2.97 -2.24 11.97
N ALA A 34 3.63 -1.34 12.70
CA ALA A 34 4.83 -1.67 13.48
C ALA A 34 4.58 -2.74 14.55
N THR A 35 3.34 -2.88 15.03
CA THR A 35 2.95 -3.92 15.98
C THR A 35 2.72 -5.31 15.36
N PHE A 36 2.59 -5.40 14.03
CA PHE A 36 2.57 -6.69 13.34
C PHE A 36 4.01 -7.11 13.08
N GLU A 37 4.49 -8.13 13.81
CA GLU A 37 5.83 -8.69 13.66
C GLU A 37 6.23 -8.91 12.19
N SER A 38 7.55 -8.81 11.93
CA SER A 38 8.27 -8.90 10.65
C SER A 38 8.13 -10.23 9.89
N ILE A 39 7.11 -11.02 10.20
CA ILE A 39 6.80 -12.28 9.56
C ILE A 39 6.02 -11.93 8.28
N PHE A 40 6.53 -12.40 7.13
CA PHE A 40 6.03 -12.16 5.75
C PHE A 40 6.72 -11.06 4.92
N LEU A 41 8.05 -11.11 4.84
CA LEU A 41 8.80 -10.52 3.71
C LEU A 41 9.06 -11.49 2.55
N ASP A 42 8.27 -12.56 2.43
CA ASP A 42 8.60 -13.69 1.54
C ASP A 42 8.09 -13.53 0.08
N ASN A 43 7.65 -12.33 -0.32
CA ASN A 43 7.35 -12.05 -1.72
C ASN A 43 7.69 -10.60 -2.12
N ASP A 44 7.95 -10.41 -3.42
CA ASP A 44 8.31 -9.10 -4.01
C ASP A 44 7.27 -8.02 -3.75
N TYR A 45 5.98 -8.37 -3.69
CA TYR A 45 4.91 -7.42 -3.41
C TYR A 45 5.04 -6.83 -2.01
N HIS A 46 5.35 -7.64 -0.98
CA HIS A 46 5.51 -7.15 0.39
C HIS A 46 6.73 -6.22 0.51
N ARG A 47 7.86 -6.60 -0.11
CA ARG A 47 9.07 -5.75 -0.15
C ARG A 47 8.79 -4.41 -0.81
N LEU A 48 8.14 -4.41 -1.97
CA LEU A 48 7.81 -3.19 -2.69
C LEU A 48 6.77 -2.34 -1.96
N LEU A 49 5.81 -2.96 -1.28
CA LEU A 49 4.85 -2.25 -0.43
C LEU A 49 5.54 -1.59 0.76
N GLN A 50 6.51 -2.26 1.40
CA GLN A 50 7.29 -1.67 2.49
C GLN A 50 8.11 -0.47 2.02
N GLN A 51 8.82 -0.60 0.89
CA GLN A 51 9.56 0.52 0.28
C GLN A 51 8.63 1.69 -0.07
N TYR A 52 7.45 1.39 -0.60
CA TYR A 52 6.43 2.39 -0.88
C TYR A 52 6.00 3.13 0.39
N LEU A 53 5.71 2.41 1.47
CA LEU A 53 5.34 3.01 2.75
C LEU A 53 6.48 3.88 3.31
N LEU A 54 7.72 3.43 3.30
CA LEU A 54 8.86 4.24 3.74
C LEU A 54 9.00 5.54 2.94
N ARG A 55 8.73 5.51 1.62
CA ARG A 55 8.72 6.73 0.81
C ARG A 55 7.58 7.67 1.19
N ILE A 56 6.37 7.15 1.40
CA ILE A 56 5.24 7.98 1.87
C ILE A 56 5.54 8.58 3.23
N ASP A 57 6.16 7.82 4.14
CA ASP A 57 6.54 8.29 5.45
C ASP A 57 7.53 9.45 5.39
N SER A 58 8.53 9.37 4.50
CA SER A 58 9.46 10.48 4.23
C SER A 58 8.75 11.72 3.66
N ILE A 59 7.72 11.55 2.83
CA ILE A 59 6.95 12.67 2.27
C ILE A 59 6.10 13.32 3.37
N VAL A 60 5.44 12.53 4.20
CA VAL A 60 4.55 13.01 5.28
C VAL A 60 5.34 13.65 6.41
N SER A 61 6.57 13.19 6.65
CA SER A 61 7.46 13.71 7.68
C SER A 61 8.29 14.91 7.22
N ASP A 62 8.24 15.26 5.93
CA ASP A 62 8.88 16.45 5.41
C ASP A 62 8.20 17.72 5.95
N ASN A 63 9.00 18.72 6.34
CA ASN A 63 8.50 19.98 6.88
C ASN A 63 7.68 20.79 5.85
N GLY A 64 7.77 20.45 4.56
CA GLY A 64 6.99 21.06 3.48
C GLY A 64 5.66 20.37 3.19
N PHE A 65 5.29 19.30 3.91
CA PHE A 65 4.06 18.57 3.64
C PHE A 65 2.81 19.39 3.98
N ASN A 66 2.12 19.85 2.95
CA ASN A 66 0.90 20.64 3.03
C ASN A 66 -0.12 20.19 1.97
N GLN A 67 -1.26 20.88 1.90
CA GLN A 67 -2.33 20.52 0.97
C GLN A 67 -1.88 20.57 -0.49
N GLU A 68 -1.09 21.56 -0.88
CA GLU A 68 -0.62 21.72 -2.24
C GLU A 68 0.34 20.58 -2.65
N SER A 69 1.30 20.24 -1.78
CA SER A 69 2.20 19.12 -2.03
C SER A 69 1.45 17.78 -2.07
N PHE A 70 0.44 17.60 -1.22
CA PHE A 70 -0.38 16.41 -1.19
C PHE A 70 -1.17 16.23 -2.51
N GLU A 71 -1.72 17.32 -3.04
CA GLU A 71 -2.47 17.28 -4.30
C GLU A 71 -1.60 17.01 -5.51
N LYS A 72 -0.36 17.51 -5.51
CA LYS A 72 0.63 17.22 -6.56
C LYS A 72 0.97 15.73 -6.63
N ILE A 73 1.02 15.04 -5.49
CA ILE A 73 1.39 13.61 -5.46
C ILE A 73 0.19 12.68 -5.65
N ARG A 74 -1.04 13.13 -5.37
CA ARG A 74 -2.25 12.29 -5.28
C ARG A 74 -2.42 11.30 -6.45
N GLN A 75 -2.36 11.81 -7.68
CA GLN A 75 -2.53 11.00 -8.89
C GLN A 75 -1.36 10.05 -9.16
N ALA A 76 -0.13 10.51 -8.89
CA ALA A 76 1.06 9.68 -9.02
C ALA A 76 1.01 8.52 -8.01
N GLU A 77 0.57 8.79 -6.78
CA GLU A 77 0.44 7.78 -5.73
C GLU A 77 -0.65 6.75 -6.02
N MET A 78 -1.79 7.18 -6.55
CA MET A 78 -2.82 6.25 -7.03
C MET A 78 -2.29 5.31 -8.13
N SER A 79 -1.48 5.83 -9.06
CA SER A 79 -0.86 5.02 -10.11
C SER A 79 0.14 4.01 -9.54
N ASN A 80 0.94 4.41 -8.56
CA ASN A 80 1.89 3.53 -7.88
C ASN A 80 1.19 2.41 -7.11
N LEU A 81 0.13 2.73 -6.37
CA LEU A 81 -0.69 1.74 -5.67
C LEU A 81 -1.36 0.75 -6.65
N ASN A 82 -1.82 1.23 -7.81
CA ASN A 82 -2.36 0.36 -8.87
C ASN A 82 -1.31 -0.62 -9.41
N ARG A 83 -0.05 -0.19 -9.58
CA ARG A 83 1.05 -1.07 -9.98
C ARG A 83 1.35 -2.13 -8.93
N LEU A 84 1.39 -1.75 -7.66
CA LEU A 84 1.56 -2.70 -6.54
C LEU A 84 0.41 -3.72 -6.50
N GLN A 85 -0.83 -3.28 -6.71
CA GLN A 85 -2.00 -4.15 -6.73
C GLN A 85 -1.96 -5.14 -7.90
N LYS A 86 -1.50 -4.72 -9.09
CA LYS A 86 -1.28 -5.62 -10.24
C LYS A 86 -0.24 -6.69 -9.92
N LEU A 87 0.88 -6.31 -9.30
CA LEU A 87 1.92 -7.26 -8.90
C LEU A 87 1.37 -8.29 -7.91
N LYS A 88 0.64 -7.84 -6.87
CA LYS A 88 -0.03 -8.75 -5.93
C LYS A 88 -0.88 -9.80 -6.65
N ASN A 89 -1.72 -9.34 -7.59
CA ASN A 89 -2.64 -10.19 -8.33
C ASN A 89 -1.92 -11.18 -9.25
N GLN A 90 -0.81 -10.78 -9.89
CA GLN A 90 0.00 -11.69 -10.70
C GLN A 90 0.64 -12.80 -9.87
N THR A 91 1.15 -12.47 -8.67
CA THR A 91 1.75 -13.45 -7.76
C THR A 91 0.70 -14.41 -7.20
N SER A 92 -0.50 -13.92 -6.89
CA SER A 92 -1.64 -14.76 -6.49
C SER A 92 -2.10 -15.69 -7.61
N TYR A 93 -2.25 -15.18 -8.84
CA TYR A 93 -2.70 -15.96 -10.00
C TYR A 93 -1.76 -17.11 -10.35
N LYS A 94 -0.43 -16.89 -10.29
CA LYS A 94 0.55 -17.96 -10.48
C LYS A 94 0.41 -19.05 -9.42
N LYS A 95 0.20 -18.70 -8.15
CA LYS A 95 0.03 -19.69 -7.07
C LYS A 95 -1.26 -20.51 -7.23
N GLU A 96 -2.37 -19.89 -7.62
CA GLU A 96 -3.64 -20.60 -7.84
C GLU A 96 -3.58 -21.58 -9.01
N LYS A 97 -2.98 -21.20 -10.15
CA LYS A 97 -2.84 -22.08 -11.33
C LYS A 97 -1.96 -23.32 -11.09
N HIS A 98 -1.01 -23.25 -10.16
CA HIS A 98 -0.20 -24.40 -9.74
C HIS A 98 -0.87 -25.26 -8.66
N LYS A 99 -1.91 -24.75 -7.99
CA LYS A 99 -2.69 -25.50 -7.00
C LYS A 99 -3.84 -26.29 -7.66
N SER A 100 -4.46 -25.71 -8.69
CA SER A 100 -5.58 -26.31 -9.43
C SER A 100 -5.19 -27.45 -10.40
N ARG A 101 -3.99 -28.03 -10.26
CA ARG A 101 -3.53 -29.18 -11.06
C ARG A 101 -3.29 -30.43 -10.21
N HIS A 102 -3.62 -30.40 -8.92
CA HIS A 102 -3.37 -31.51 -8.01
C HIS A 102 -4.63 -32.18 -7.43
N ASP A 103 -5.83 -31.70 -7.79
CA ASP A 103 -7.11 -32.18 -7.26
C ASP A 103 -8.06 -32.68 -8.36
N ASP A 104 -7.55 -33.34 -9.41
CA ASP A 104 -8.38 -33.91 -10.50
C ASP A 104 -8.07 -35.39 -10.80
N GLU A 105 -7.45 -36.12 -9.86
CA GLU A 105 -7.36 -37.58 -9.91
C GLU A 105 -7.49 -38.16 -8.49
N TYR A 106 -8.72 -38.53 -8.10
CA TYR A 106 -9.05 -39.84 -7.49
C TYR A 106 -10.57 -40.05 -7.36
#